data_AF-A0A4U8YV30-F1
#
_entry.id   AF-A0A4U8YV30-F1
#
_cell.length_a   1.000
_cell.length_b   1.000
_cell.length_c   1.000
_cell.angle_alpha   90.00
_cell.angle_beta   90.00
_cell.angle_gamma   90.00
#
_symmetry.space_group_name_H-M   'P 1'
#
loop_
_entity.id
_entity.type
_entity.pdbx_description
1 polymer ?
#
loop_
_entity_poly.entity_id
_entity_poly.type
_entity_poly.pdbx_seq_one_letter_code
_entity_poly.pdbx_strand_id
1 'polypeptide(L)'
;MRRPKLFRARKGDGKQSGGRSAVFLHEACRCYRREWRERALSPPGTSDFQHEVELVVAFSGGGSNIPADKVEELIFGYAVGLDMTRRDIQAAAKKKGRPWDMSKAFDFSAPCAAITPKAETGALVKGAIACKVNGKLRQSADLSDMTWKVPQIVQFLSALVEIRPGGSHLHGDARRRRAGRARRHD
;
A
#
# COMPACT_ATOMS: atom_id res chain seq x y z
N MET A 1 -3.84 -1.36 -24.99
CA MET A 1 -3.69 -2.46 -24.00
C MET A 1 -3.90 -1.90 -22.59
N ARG A 2 -5.00 -2.27 -21.92
CA ARG A 2 -5.43 -1.71 -20.63
C ARG A 2 -4.75 -2.45 -19.46
N ARG A 3 -3.98 -1.73 -18.63
CA ARG A 3 -3.23 -2.28 -17.48
C ARG A 3 -4.13 -2.48 -16.23
N PRO A 4 -3.90 -3.48 -15.36
CA PRO A 4 -4.71 -3.76 -14.16
C PRO A 4 -4.29 -2.93 -12.92
N LYS A 5 -5.27 -2.53 -12.07
CA LYS A 5 -5.15 -1.63 -10.91
C LYS A 5 -5.36 -2.38 -9.57
N LEU A 6 -4.67 -1.98 -8.49
CA LEU A 6 -4.76 -2.55 -7.12
C LEU A 6 -4.84 -1.42 -6.05
N PHE A 7 -5.58 -1.61 -4.94
CA PHE A 7 -6.12 -0.54 -4.06
C PHE A 7 -5.82 -0.69 -2.56
N ARG A 8 -5.71 0.44 -1.81
CA ARG A 8 -5.48 0.52 -0.33
C ARG A 8 -5.86 1.91 0.24
N ALA A 9 -6.19 2.03 1.55
CA ALA A 9 -6.67 3.28 2.17
C ALA A 9 -6.04 3.61 3.54
N ARG A 10 -5.78 4.92 3.82
CA ARG A 10 -5.83 5.55 5.17
C ARG A 10 -5.69 7.09 5.17
N LYS A 11 -5.68 7.66 6.37
CA LYS A 11 -6.20 8.98 6.85
C LYS A 11 -5.06 10.00 7.09
N GLY A 12 -5.23 11.23 6.62
CA GLY A 12 -4.29 12.35 6.88
C GLY A 12 -4.56 13.10 8.21
N ASP A 13 -3.50 13.70 8.75
CA ASP A 13 -3.43 14.30 10.08
C ASP A 13 -4.34 15.53 10.31
N GLY A 14 -4.99 15.55 11.48
CA GLY A 14 -5.06 16.71 12.37
C GLY A 14 -5.87 17.95 11.97
N LYS A 15 -7.21 17.85 11.95
CA LYS A 15 -8.14 18.89 12.49
C LYS A 15 -9.55 18.31 12.59
N GLN A 16 -10.15 18.39 13.78
CA GLN A 16 -11.54 18.02 14.03
C GLN A 16 -12.48 18.95 13.23
N SER A 17 -12.90 18.48 12.07
CA SER A 17 -14.11 18.91 11.37
C SER A 17 -14.56 17.71 10.55
N GLY A 18 -15.83 17.34 10.61
CA GLY A 18 -16.42 16.10 10.05
C GLY A 18 -16.18 15.89 8.55
N GLY A 19 -14.95 15.53 8.18
CA GLY A 19 -14.44 15.42 6.83
C GLY A 19 -14.48 13.98 6.34
N ARG A 20 -15.12 13.80 5.19
CA ARG A 20 -15.19 12.55 4.43
C ARG A 20 -13.77 12.00 4.20
N SER A 21 -13.58 10.71 4.48
CA SER A 21 -12.34 9.99 4.16
C SER A 21 -12.00 10.14 2.68
N ALA A 22 -10.85 10.70 2.34
CA ALA A 22 -10.33 10.73 0.97
C ALA A 22 -9.46 9.47 0.74
N VAL A 23 -9.69 8.76 -0.37
CA VAL A 23 -8.92 7.57 -0.76
C VAL A 23 -8.03 7.91 -1.95
N PHE A 24 -6.74 7.57 -1.88
CA PHE A 24 -5.75 7.86 -2.92
C PHE A 24 -5.24 6.57 -3.58
N LEU A 25 -5.00 6.64 -4.89
CA LEU A 25 -4.67 5.50 -5.73
C LEU A 25 -3.24 5.60 -6.23
N HIS A 26 -2.52 4.48 -6.18
CA HIS A 26 -1.14 4.41 -6.64
C HIS A 26 -0.98 3.39 -7.78
N GLU A 27 -0.57 3.82 -8.98
CA GLU A 27 -0.26 2.86 -10.05
C GLU A 27 1.02 2.08 -9.72
N ALA A 28 0.97 0.76 -9.96
CA ALA A 28 1.99 -0.20 -9.53
C ALA A 28 3.22 -0.29 -10.44
N CYS A 29 3.23 0.32 -11.63
CA CYS A 29 4.16 -0.10 -12.68
C CYS A 29 5.63 0.37 -12.54
N ARG A 30 5.99 1.24 -11.59
CA ARG A 30 7.41 1.53 -11.23
C ARG A 30 7.65 1.74 -9.74
N CYS A 31 6.62 1.54 -8.91
CA CYS A 31 6.63 2.03 -7.54
C CYS A 31 7.19 1.01 -6.54
N TYR A 32 7.11 -0.28 -6.88
CA TYR A 32 7.42 -1.40 -6.00
C TYR A 32 8.81 -1.96 -6.30
N ARG A 33 9.71 -1.91 -5.32
CA ARG A 33 11.00 -2.64 -5.32
C ARG A 33 11.22 -3.25 -3.94
N ARG A 34 11.74 -4.49 -3.91
CA ARG A 34 12.05 -5.29 -2.70
C ARG A 34 13.16 -4.70 -1.83
N GLU A 35 14.04 -3.89 -2.42
CA GLU A 35 15.15 -3.21 -1.75
C GLU A 35 15.14 -1.72 -2.13
N TRP A 36 14.75 -0.86 -1.19
CA TRP A 36 14.98 0.58 -1.29
C TRP A 36 16.48 0.84 -1.09
N ARG A 37 17.23 0.94 -2.18
CA ARG A 37 18.65 1.39 -2.18
C ARG A 37 18.72 2.89 -2.44
N GLU A 38 19.83 3.50 -2.01
CA GLU A 38 20.20 4.94 -1.94
C GLU A 38 19.62 5.90 -3.00
N ARG A 39 19.25 5.43 -4.19
CA ARG A 39 18.74 6.26 -5.29
C ARG A 39 17.36 6.88 -5.06
N ALA A 40 16.64 6.49 -4.01
CA ALA A 40 15.31 6.97 -3.69
C ALA A 40 15.26 8.08 -2.62
N LEU A 41 16.43 8.55 -2.18
CA LEU A 41 16.55 9.50 -1.06
C LEU A 41 16.15 10.95 -1.38
N SER A 42 16.00 11.32 -2.67
CA SER A 42 15.50 12.66 -3.04
C SER A 42 14.92 12.67 -4.46
N PRO A 43 13.61 12.41 -4.64
CA PRO A 43 13.00 12.56 -5.96
C PRO A 43 13.17 14.01 -6.45
N PRO A 44 13.44 14.22 -7.75
CA PRO A 44 13.68 15.56 -8.27
C PRO A 44 12.41 16.42 -8.21
N GLY A 45 12.60 17.72 -8.01
CA GLY A 45 11.53 18.72 -8.12
C GLY A 45 10.60 18.82 -6.90
N THR A 46 11.05 18.42 -5.71
CA THR A 46 10.36 18.68 -4.45
C THR A 46 11.31 19.24 -3.40
N SER A 47 10.78 20.13 -2.58
CA SER A 47 11.43 20.70 -1.39
C SER A 47 10.91 20.09 -0.08
N ASP A 48 9.83 19.30 -0.15
CA ASP A 48 9.18 18.69 1.01
C ASP A 48 8.76 17.26 0.66
N PHE A 49 9.65 16.32 0.96
CA PHE A 49 9.48 14.89 0.67
C PHE A 49 9.16 14.10 1.93
N GLN A 50 7.98 13.48 1.97
CA GLN A 50 7.43 12.86 3.18
C GLN A 50 7.12 11.37 3.00
N HIS A 51 7.17 10.63 4.11
CA HIS A 51 6.83 9.22 4.21
C HIS A 51 5.52 9.04 5.01
N GLU A 52 4.64 8.17 4.53
CA GLU A 52 3.40 7.78 5.22
C GLU A 52 3.36 6.25 5.33
N VAL A 53 3.49 5.70 6.55
CA VAL A 53 3.43 4.24 6.75
C VAL A 53 2.01 3.71 6.70
N GLU A 54 1.81 2.62 5.97
CA GLU A 54 0.47 2.10 5.68
C GLU A 54 0.36 0.57 5.80
N LEU A 55 -0.87 -0.03 5.78
CA LEU A 55 -1.14 -1.51 5.74
C LEU A 55 -1.61 -2.04 4.37
N VAL A 56 -0.80 -2.83 3.64
CA VAL A 56 -1.04 -3.22 2.23
C VAL A 56 -1.87 -4.46 2.33
N VAL A 57 -2.95 -4.50 1.57
CA VAL A 57 -3.79 -5.68 1.45
C VAL A 57 -3.62 -6.20 0.03
N ALA A 58 -3.12 -7.43 -0.09
CA ALA A 58 -3.00 -8.12 -1.36
C ALA A 58 -4.16 -9.09 -1.53
N PHE A 59 -4.73 -9.14 -2.72
CA PHE A 59 -5.89 -9.97 -3.04
C PHE A 59 -5.51 -11.12 -3.98
N SER A 60 -6.04 -12.31 -3.70
CA SER A 60 -6.01 -13.50 -4.58
C SER A 60 -7.25 -13.58 -5.47
N GLY A 61 -8.35 -12.99 -5.02
CA GLY A 61 -9.60 -12.82 -5.78
C GLY A 61 -9.90 -11.34 -6.06
N GLY A 62 -11.05 -11.05 -6.64
CA GLY A 62 -11.42 -9.68 -7.00
C GLY A 62 -12.79 -9.58 -7.64
N GLY A 63 -13.14 -8.39 -8.10
CA GLY A 63 -14.42 -8.06 -8.72
C GLY A 63 -14.85 -6.62 -8.46
N SER A 64 -16.07 -6.32 -8.87
CA SER A 64 -16.78 -5.07 -8.61
C SER A 64 -17.95 -5.32 -7.67
N ASN A 65 -18.38 -4.31 -6.92
CA ASN A 65 -19.50 -4.38 -5.96
C ASN A 65 -19.37 -5.53 -4.95
N ILE A 66 -18.17 -5.74 -4.42
CA ILE A 66 -17.85 -6.81 -3.46
C ILE A 66 -18.54 -6.51 -2.12
N PRO A 67 -19.42 -7.39 -1.61
CA PRO A 67 -19.97 -7.26 -0.26
C PRO A 67 -18.89 -7.30 0.81
N ALA A 68 -19.03 -6.50 1.88
CA ALA A 68 -17.99 -6.39 2.92
C ALA A 68 -17.67 -7.75 3.59
N ASP A 69 -18.68 -8.58 3.83
CA ASP A 69 -18.55 -9.92 4.41
C ASP A 69 -17.78 -10.90 3.51
N LYS A 70 -17.66 -10.63 2.21
CA LYS A 70 -16.87 -11.42 1.26
C LYS A 70 -15.43 -10.98 1.10
N VAL A 71 -15.07 -9.80 1.60
CA VAL A 71 -13.73 -9.24 1.40
C VAL A 71 -12.65 -10.12 2.00
N GLU A 72 -12.87 -10.64 3.21
CA GLU A 72 -11.87 -11.46 3.91
C GLU A 72 -11.47 -12.69 3.10
N GLU A 73 -12.41 -13.36 2.44
CA GLU A 73 -12.18 -14.54 1.61
C GLU A 73 -11.25 -14.26 0.42
N LEU A 74 -11.21 -13.02 -0.05
CA LEU A 74 -10.45 -12.58 -1.23
C LEU A 74 -9.02 -12.13 -0.90
N ILE A 75 -8.69 -11.94 0.39
CA ILE A 75 -7.38 -11.46 0.83
C ILE A 75 -6.36 -12.61 0.78
N PHE A 76 -5.29 -12.39 0.01
CA PHE A 76 -4.11 -13.26 -0.04
C PHE A 76 -3.19 -13.04 1.17
N GLY A 77 -2.95 -11.79 1.54
CA GLY A 77 -2.02 -11.45 2.63
C GLY A 77 -1.78 -9.96 2.77
N TYR A 78 -0.82 -9.63 3.63
CA TYR A 78 -0.55 -8.25 4.05
C TYR A 78 0.92 -7.87 3.92
N ALA A 79 1.19 -6.58 3.78
CA ALA A 79 2.54 -6.03 3.88
C ALA A 79 2.53 -4.64 4.50
N VAL A 80 3.71 -4.15 4.89
CA VAL A 80 3.92 -2.73 5.20
C VAL A 80 4.40 -2.03 3.92
N GLY A 81 3.93 -0.81 3.70
CA GLY A 81 4.43 0.02 2.60
C GLY A 81 4.45 1.48 3.01
N LEU A 82 5.14 2.31 2.22
CA LEU A 82 5.10 3.76 2.40
C LEU A 82 4.41 4.41 1.22
N ASP A 83 3.49 5.32 1.49
CA ASP A 83 2.94 6.26 0.53
C ASP A 83 3.81 7.53 0.55
N MET A 84 4.76 7.59 -0.38
CA MET A 84 5.73 8.68 -0.46
C MET A 84 5.09 9.88 -1.16
N THR A 85 5.22 11.06 -0.56
CA THR A 85 4.51 12.26 -1.03
C THR A 85 5.46 13.43 -1.22
N ARG A 86 5.36 14.10 -2.36
CA ARG A 86 5.94 15.43 -2.58
C ARG A 86 4.93 16.47 -2.08
N ARG A 87 5.01 16.81 -0.79
CA ARG A 87 3.95 17.51 -0.08
C ARG A 87 3.74 18.94 -0.59
N ASP A 88 4.81 19.61 -0.94
CA ASP A 88 4.79 20.93 -1.59
C ASP A 88 3.96 20.92 -2.89
N ILE A 89 4.18 19.92 -3.74
CA ILE A 89 3.40 19.72 -4.98
C ILE A 89 1.94 19.40 -4.66
N GLN A 90 1.68 18.54 -3.69
CA GLN A 90 0.31 18.16 -3.29
C GLN A 90 -0.48 19.38 -2.81
N ALA A 91 0.13 20.21 -1.95
CA ALA A 91 -0.50 21.41 -1.41
C ALA A 91 -0.82 22.41 -2.53
N ALA A 92 0.11 22.61 -3.47
CA ALA A 92 -0.10 23.46 -4.64
C ALA A 92 -1.22 22.93 -5.56
N ALA A 93 -1.29 21.61 -5.78
CA ALA A 93 -2.36 20.97 -6.56
C ALA A 93 -3.72 21.15 -5.88
N LYS A 94 -3.80 20.91 -4.57
CA LYS A 94 -5.02 21.10 -3.77
C LYS A 94 -5.55 22.53 -3.83
N LYS A 95 -4.67 23.54 -3.69
CA LYS A 95 -5.05 24.97 -3.78
C LYS A 95 -5.66 25.33 -5.15
N LYS A 96 -5.24 24.64 -6.20
CA LYS A 96 -5.67 24.89 -7.60
C LYS A 96 -6.74 23.92 -8.08
N GLY A 97 -7.23 23.01 -7.24
CA GLY A 97 -8.19 21.97 -7.64
C GLY A 97 -7.64 21.00 -8.71
N ARG A 98 -6.32 20.80 -8.75
CA ARG A 98 -5.65 19.96 -9.75
C ARG A 98 -5.49 18.51 -9.29
N PRO A 99 -5.33 17.55 -10.22
CA PRO A 99 -4.99 16.16 -9.90
C PRO A 99 -3.70 16.03 -9.09
N TRP A 100 -3.60 14.96 -8.30
CA TRP A 100 -2.50 14.75 -7.34
C TRP A 100 -1.38 13.85 -7.89
N ASP A 101 -1.50 13.39 -9.13
CA ASP A 101 -0.63 12.41 -9.77
C ASP A 101 0.86 12.76 -9.61
N MET A 102 1.25 14.03 -9.84
CA MET A 102 2.65 14.45 -9.72
C MET A 102 3.18 14.49 -8.28
N SER A 103 2.28 14.50 -7.29
CA SER A 103 2.65 14.53 -5.86
C SER A 103 2.66 13.16 -5.21
N LYS A 104 1.83 12.23 -5.73
CA LYS A 104 1.64 10.88 -5.19
C LYS A 104 2.20 9.84 -6.16
N ALA A 105 1.81 9.83 -7.42
CA ALA A 105 2.08 8.79 -8.43
C ALA A 105 3.41 8.91 -9.22
N PHE A 106 4.50 9.35 -8.60
CA PHE A 106 5.82 9.42 -9.27
C PHE A 106 6.59 8.07 -9.21
N ASP A 107 7.70 7.96 -9.92
CA ASP A 107 8.51 6.73 -9.90
C ASP A 107 8.97 6.39 -8.47
N PHE A 108 8.82 5.12 -8.07
CA PHE A 108 9.21 4.59 -6.74
C PHE A 108 8.46 5.18 -5.54
N SER A 109 7.33 5.86 -5.72
CA SER A 109 6.62 6.50 -4.61
C SER A 109 5.78 5.57 -3.72
N ALA A 110 5.74 4.28 -4.02
CA ALA A 110 5.04 3.28 -3.19
C ALA A 110 5.92 2.05 -2.87
N PRO A 111 7.03 2.21 -2.10
CA PRO A 111 7.73 1.09 -1.49
C PRO A 111 6.77 0.15 -0.78
N CYS A 112 7.06 -1.13 -0.86
CA CYS A 112 6.35 -2.15 -0.10
C CYS A 112 7.29 -3.30 0.25
N ALA A 113 7.12 -3.80 1.47
CA ALA A 113 7.75 -5.02 1.94
C ALA A 113 7.22 -6.25 1.19
N ALA A 114 7.86 -7.39 1.41
CA ALA A 114 7.32 -8.66 0.97
C ALA A 114 5.95 -8.91 1.63
N ILE A 115 5.04 -9.52 0.87
CA ILE A 115 3.72 -9.90 1.38
C ILE A 115 3.88 -11.11 2.29
N THR A 116 3.35 -11.02 3.50
CA THR A 116 3.13 -12.15 4.41
C THR A 116 1.74 -12.73 4.13
N PRO A 117 1.62 -14.02 3.79
CA PRO A 117 0.33 -14.64 3.55
C PRO A 117 -0.63 -14.51 4.74
N LYS A 118 -1.93 -14.34 4.46
CA LYS A 118 -2.99 -14.31 5.48
C LYS A 118 -3.03 -15.62 6.27
N ALA A 119 -2.69 -16.74 5.64
CA ALA A 119 -2.60 -18.04 6.30
C ALA A 119 -1.60 -18.06 7.47
N GLU A 120 -0.59 -17.19 7.46
CA GLU A 120 0.41 -17.08 8.53
C GLU A 120 0.03 -16.04 9.60
N THR A 121 -0.76 -15.03 9.23
CA THR A 121 -1.06 -13.88 10.09
C THR A 121 -2.47 -13.89 10.67
N GLY A 122 -3.39 -14.66 10.09
CA GLY A 122 -4.83 -14.48 10.31
C GLY A 122 -5.32 -13.15 9.74
N ALA A 123 -6.54 -12.74 10.10
CA ALA A 123 -7.05 -11.42 9.74
C ALA A 123 -6.38 -10.33 10.59
N LEU A 124 -5.78 -9.32 9.95
CA LEU A 124 -5.12 -8.22 10.66
C LEU A 124 -6.11 -7.10 11.01
N VAL A 125 -6.79 -7.28 12.15
CA VAL A 125 -7.74 -6.30 12.70
C VAL A 125 -7.12 -5.37 13.75
N LYS A 126 -5.96 -5.74 14.30
CA LYS A 126 -5.17 -5.02 15.31
C LYS A 126 -3.68 -5.30 15.12
N GLY A 127 -2.83 -4.46 15.69
CA GLY A 127 -1.38 -4.63 15.67
C GLY A 127 -0.65 -3.35 15.29
N ALA A 128 0.57 -3.21 15.80
CA ALA A 128 1.38 -2.02 15.59
C ALA A 128 1.86 -1.91 14.13
N ILE A 129 1.79 -0.71 13.61
CA ILE A 129 2.45 -0.31 12.37
C ILE A 129 3.31 0.93 12.63
N ALA A 130 4.57 0.88 12.20
CA ALA A 130 5.53 1.93 12.53
C ALA A 130 6.56 2.17 11.41
N CYS A 131 7.09 3.39 11.37
CA CYS A 131 8.20 3.79 10.50
C CYS A 131 9.29 4.48 11.32
N LYS A 132 10.54 4.04 11.12
CA LYS A 132 11.74 4.66 11.68
C LYS A 132 12.57 5.28 10.56
N VAL A 133 13.10 6.47 10.79
CA VAL A 133 14.04 7.15 9.90
C VAL A 133 15.35 7.33 10.64
N ASN A 134 16.44 6.77 10.09
CA ASN A 134 17.75 6.76 10.73
C ASN A 134 17.69 6.23 12.18
N GLY A 135 16.98 5.12 12.37
CA GLY A 135 16.77 4.48 13.67
C GLY A 135 15.77 5.16 14.61
N LYS A 136 15.34 6.40 14.32
CA LYS A 136 14.40 7.16 15.17
C LYS A 136 12.96 6.94 14.72
N LEU A 137 12.07 6.62 15.67
CA LEU A 137 10.64 6.47 15.40
C LEU A 137 10.04 7.80 14.92
N ARG A 138 9.32 7.76 13.79
CA ARG A 138 8.65 8.93 13.19
C ARG A 138 7.14 8.77 13.12
N GLN A 139 6.66 7.57 12.86
CA GLN A 139 5.24 7.25 12.79
C GLN A 139 4.97 5.93 13.51
N SER A 140 3.86 5.86 14.23
CA SER A 140 3.39 4.68 14.94
C SER A 140 1.87 4.75 15.09
N ALA A 141 1.16 3.66 14.84
CA ALA A 141 -0.27 3.53 15.05
C ALA A 141 -0.64 2.06 15.28
N ASP A 142 -1.85 1.78 15.77
CA ASP A 142 -2.42 0.44 15.73
C ASP A 142 -3.45 0.31 14.59
N LEU A 143 -3.59 -0.88 14.01
CA LEU A 143 -4.65 -1.17 13.03
C LEU A 143 -6.05 -1.07 13.63
N SER A 144 -6.20 -1.23 14.95
CA SER A 144 -7.47 -0.99 15.65
C SER A 144 -7.98 0.43 15.47
N ASP A 145 -7.08 1.40 15.28
CA ASP A 145 -7.39 2.82 15.19
C ASP A 145 -7.87 3.26 13.79
N MET A 146 -7.91 2.33 12.83
CA MET A 146 -8.48 2.59 11.51
C MET A 146 -9.96 2.96 11.63
N THR A 147 -10.31 4.19 11.20
CA THR A 147 -11.70 4.70 11.16
C THR A 147 -12.61 3.80 10.32
N TRP A 148 -12.10 3.30 9.19
CA TRP A 148 -12.80 2.36 8.32
C TRP A 148 -12.00 1.07 8.27
N LYS A 149 -12.66 -0.07 8.45
CA LYS A 149 -12.03 -1.39 8.38
C LYS A 149 -11.82 -1.80 6.92
N VAL A 150 -10.85 -2.69 6.68
CA VAL A 150 -10.50 -3.18 5.33
C VAL A 150 -11.73 -3.65 4.54
N PRO A 151 -12.65 -4.47 5.10
CA PRO A 151 -13.90 -4.83 4.43
C PRO A 151 -14.73 -3.65 3.92
N GLN A 152 -14.90 -2.61 4.74
CA GLN A 152 -15.70 -1.43 4.40
C GLN A 152 -15.04 -0.60 3.30
N ILE A 153 -13.71 -0.45 3.39
CA ILE A 153 -12.91 0.23 2.37
C ILE A 153 -13.07 -0.48 1.02
N VAL A 154 -12.91 -1.81 0.99
CA VAL A 154 -12.95 -2.60 -0.24
C VAL A 154 -14.36 -2.60 -0.83
N GLN A 155 -15.40 -2.76 0.00
CA GLN A 155 -16.78 -2.68 -0.46
C GLN A 155 -17.04 -1.35 -1.18
N PHE A 156 -16.71 -0.22 -0.54
CA PHE A 156 -16.88 1.10 -1.13
C PHE A 156 -16.07 1.27 -2.42
N LEU A 157 -14.80 0.87 -2.42
CA LEU A 157 -13.93 1.03 -3.60
C LEU A 157 -14.37 0.15 -4.77
N SER A 158 -14.77 -1.09 -4.51
CA SER A 158 -15.20 -2.02 -5.54
C SER A 158 -16.45 -1.56 -6.30
N ALA A 159 -17.23 -0.62 -5.74
CA ALA A 159 -18.36 0.01 -6.42
C ALA A 159 -17.95 1.09 -7.44
N LEU A 160 -16.74 1.64 -7.30
CA LEU A 160 -16.20 2.69 -8.16
C LEU A 160 -15.23 2.14 -9.20
N VAL A 161 -14.48 1.10 -8.82
CA VAL A 161 -13.36 0.54 -9.58
C VAL A 161 -13.21 -0.94 -9.28
N GLU A 162 -13.02 -1.75 -10.32
CA GLU A 162 -12.82 -3.19 -10.17
C GLU A 162 -11.54 -3.51 -9.37
N ILE A 163 -11.65 -4.34 -8.34
CA ILE A 163 -10.50 -4.89 -7.62
C ILE A 163 -9.99 -6.10 -8.40
N ARG A 164 -8.71 -6.11 -8.79
CA ARG A 164 -8.11 -7.24 -9.48
C ARG A 164 -7.10 -7.96 -8.59
N PRO A 165 -6.97 -9.30 -8.70
CA PRO A 165 -5.89 -10.02 -8.05
C PRO A 165 -4.52 -9.45 -8.42
N GLY A 166 -3.58 -9.47 -7.48
CA GLY A 166 -2.22 -8.99 -7.72
C GLY A 166 -1.53 -9.76 -8.85
N GLY A 167 -0.76 -9.06 -9.68
CA GLY A 167 0.12 -9.70 -10.66
C GLY A 167 1.32 -10.42 -10.00
N SER A 168 2.00 -11.30 -10.75
CA SER A 168 3.18 -12.06 -10.30
C SER A 168 4.32 -11.20 -9.74
N HIS A 169 4.39 -9.91 -10.08
CA HIS A 169 5.39 -8.96 -9.59
C HIS A 169 5.21 -8.56 -8.12
N LEU A 170 4.00 -8.67 -7.55
CA LEU A 170 3.73 -8.44 -6.12
C LEU A 170 4.06 -9.67 -5.27
N HIS A 171 4.04 -10.86 -5.86
CA HIS A 171 4.15 -12.15 -5.18
C HIS A 171 5.57 -12.56 -4.79
N GLY A 172 6.56 -11.69 -5.00
CA GLY A 172 7.93 -11.80 -4.47
C GLY A 172 8.44 -13.22 -4.24
N ASP A 173 8.59 -14.03 -5.30
CA ASP A 173 9.28 -15.33 -5.32
C ASP A 173 9.34 -16.06 -3.95
N ALA A 174 8.17 -16.48 -3.46
CA ALA A 174 8.09 -17.43 -2.35
C ALA A 174 8.42 -18.87 -2.78
N ARG A 175 8.59 -19.13 -4.10
CA ARG A 175 8.83 -20.47 -4.64
C ARG A 175 10.30 -20.90 -4.68
N ARG A 176 11.28 -19.99 -4.54
CA ARG A 176 12.71 -20.37 -4.51
C ARG A 176 13.33 -20.71 -3.14
N ARG A 177 12.56 -20.72 -2.03
CA ARG A 177 13.11 -21.09 -0.71
C ARG A 177 12.89 -22.56 -0.28
N ARG A 178 12.38 -23.44 -1.15
CA ARG A 178 12.23 -24.89 -0.89
C ARG A 178 12.91 -25.81 -1.92
N ALA A 179 13.99 -25.35 -2.56
CA ALA A 179 14.85 -26.22 -3.37
C ALA A 179 16.29 -26.08 -2.89
N GLY A 180 16.60 -26.75 -1.77
CA GLY A 180 17.92 -26.76 -1.18
C GLY A 180 18.08 -27.93 -0.21
N ARG A 181 18.09 -29.17 -0.73
CA ARG A 181 18.90 -30.27 -0.17
C ARG A 181 18.89 -31.51 -1.08
N ALA A 182 20.06 -32.16 -1.13
CA ALA A 182 20.45 -33.39 -1.82
C ALA A 182 20.56 -33.24 -3.36
N ARG A 183 21.73 -33.42 -3.98
CA ARG A 183 22.56 -34.64 -3.93
C ARG A 183 24.06 -34.34 -3.89
N ARG A 184 24.78 -35.02 -2.99
CA ARG A 184 26.16 -35.49 -3.16
C ARG A 184 26.08 -36.94 -3.69
N HIS A 185 27.20 -37.44 -4.22
CA HIS A 185 27.45 -38.70 -4.98
C HIS A 185 27.33 -38.49 -6.50
N ASP A 186 28.36 -38.63 -7.33
CA ASP A 186 29.74 -39.15 -7.15
C ASP A 186 30.76 -38.24 -7.87
#